data_AF-A0A250XT38-F1
#
_entry.id   AF-A0A250XT38-F1
#
_cell.length_a   1.000
_cell.length_b   1.000
_cell.length_c   1.000
_cell.angle_alpha   90.00
_cell.angle_beta   90.00
_cell.angle_gamma   90.00
#
_symmetry.space_group_name_H-M   'P 1'
#
loop_
_entity.id
_entity.type
_entity.pdbx_description
1 polymer ?
#
loop_
_entity_poly.entity_id
_entity_poly.type
_entity_poly.pdbx_seq_one_letter_code
_entity_poly.pdbx_strand_id
1 'polypeptide(L)'
;MSEGNVISEAELVRLLSLAGTSSGKAENGDTAEEERAIDALKILGRSVITSALLLKTDAGKTVKRLSKHDNNNIKSAANATMEAWKECVRKEQMKKSSSMKKEAGIDATDSVQGNHASAAPEPDSKDSAAGSLSSLRMSSVSSMDSLGGASTPSAPKLKGRPKRSGDSTRDKIRDLLAEAISTALSDEVPSECDPCRVAVEVEEAMHKQNGGVNQKYKAKYRTLAFNLKDPNNPDLRLKVLLGQLPADLLVNLSSEELASDSRRQDNEKIRDYMKKECERGQKATASTDMFQ
;
A
#
# COMPACT_ATOMS: atom_id res chain seq x y z
N MET A 1 -12.04 21.90 -23.76
CA MET A 1 -10.89 21.03 -23.43
C MET A 1 -9.81 21.93 -22.86
N SER A 2 -9.69 22.00 -21.54
CA SER A 2 -8.70 22.83 -20.89
C SER A 2 -7.50 21.94 -20.57
N GLU A 3 -6.47 22.02 -21.40
CA GLU A 3 -5.17 21.42 -21.11
C GLU A 3 -4.67 22.01 -19.80
N GLY A 4 -4.75 21.22 -18.73
CA GLY A 4 -4.24 21.64 -17.43
C GLY A 4 -2.74 21.80 -17.55
N ASN A 5 -2.25 23.02 -17.35
CA ASN A 5 -0.83 23.34 -17.38
C ASN A 5 -0.09 22.43 -16.38
N VAL A 6 0.69 21.50 -16.91
CA VAL A 6 1.51 20.59 -16.10
C VAL A 6 2.59 21.44 -15.43
N ILE A 7 2.67 21.38 -14.11
CA ILE A 7 3.68 22.16 -13.40
C ILE A 7 5.08 21.63 -13.72
N SER A 8 6.01 22.54 -14.00
CA SER A 8 7.42 22.17 -14.16
C SER A 8 8.04 21.84 -12.80
N GLU A 9 9.09 21.02 -12.81
CA GLU A 9 9.83 20.66 -11.59
C GLU A 9 10.34 21.89 -10.83
N ALA A 10 10.89 22.87 -11.56
CA ALA A 10 11.41 24.10 -10.99
C ALA A 10 10.31 24.91 -10.27
N GLU A 11 9.13 25.04 -10.88
CA GLU A 11 8.03 25.80 -10.29
C GLU A 11 7.40 25.05 -9.11
N LEU A 12 7.32 23.72 -9.18
CA LEU A 12 6.88 22.89 -8.05
C LEU A 12 7.78 23.07 -6.83
N VAL A 13 9.10 22.98 -7.01
CA VAL A 13 10.08 23.16 -5.92
C VAL A 13 10.05 24.58 -5.37
N ARG A 14 9.89 25.58 -6.24
CA ARG A 14 9.79 27.00 -5.84
C ARG A 14 8.58 27.25 -4.96
N LEU A 15 7.40 26.78 -5.38
CA LEU A 15 6.14 26.96 -4.63
C LEU A 15 6.14 26.15 -3.32
N LEU A 16 6.75 24.97 -3.28
CA LEU A 16 6.90 24.19 -2.05
C LEU A 16 7.83 24.87 -1.05
N SER A 17 8.93 25.43 -1.52
CA SER A 17 9.87 26.18 -0.67
C SER A 17 9.23 27.47 -0.15
N LEU A 18 8.44 28.16 -0.99
CA LEU A 18 7.67 29.34 -0.60
C LEU A 18 6.63 28.99 0.47
N ALA A 19 5.81 27.96 0.23
CA ALA A 19 4.82 27.49 1.20
C ALA A 19 5.47 27.06 2.53
N GLY A 20 6.61 26.38 2.49
CA GLY A 20 7.34 25.96 3.69
C GLY A 20 7.94 27.12 4.48
N THR A 21 8.59 28.07 3.81
CA THR A 21 9.22 29.23 4.46
C THR A 21 8.18 30.21 5.01
N SER A 22 7.13 30.49 4.25
CA SER A 22 6.03 31.35 4.70
C SER A 22 5.23 30.69 5.83
N SER A 23 5.01 29.36 5.80
CA SER A 23 4.35 28.67 6.91
C SER A 23 5.17 28.69 8.19
N GLY A 24 6.50 28.59 8.13
CA GLY A 24 7.36 28.70 9.31
C GLY A 24 7.40 30.13 9.88
N LYS A 25 7.23 31.15 9.04
CA LYS A 25 7.13 32.55 9.50
C LYS A 25 5.74 32.92 10.04
N ALA A 26 4.69 32.26 9.54
CA ALA A 26 3.33 32.43 10.03
C ALA A 26 3.13 31.97 11.48
N GLU A 27 4.02 31.11 12.01
CA GLU A 27 4.02 30.74 13.44
C GLU A 27 4.33 31.93 14.37
N ASN A 28 4.92 33.02 13.85
CA ASN A 28 5.16 34.26 14.59
C ASN A 28 3.95 35.23 14.60
N GLY A 29 2.79 34.81 14.07
CA GLY A 29 1.57 35.64 14.03
C GLY A 29 1.47 36.60 12.84
N ASP A 30 2.33 36.44 11.83
CA ASP A 30 2.33 37.26 10.61
C ASP A 30 1.25 36.79 9.62
N THR A 31 0.10 37.45 9.61
CA THR A 31 -1.05 37.13 8.75
C THR A 31 -0.72 37.24 7.25
N ALA A 32 0.23 38.11 6.88
CA ALA A 32 0.70 38.25 5.50
C ALA A 32 1.49 37.02 5.02
N GLU A 33 2.24 36.36 5.92
CA GLU A 33 2.96 35.12 5.58
C GLU A 33 2.02 33.92 5.56
N GLU A 34 0.98 33.92 6.40
CA GLU A 34 -0.09 32.94 6.34
C GLU A 34 -0.79 32.97 4.97
N GLU A 35 -1.19 34.16 4.50
CA GLU A 35 -1.84 34.33 3.19
C GLU A 35 -0.93 33.90 2.03
N ARG A 36 0.36 34.26 2.08
CA ARG A 36 1.37 33.80 1.10
C ARG A 36 1.50 32.28 1.05
N ALA A 37 1.52 31.62 2.21
CA ALA A 37 1.60 30.17 2.28
C ALA A 37 0.35 29.50 1.70
N ILE A 38 -0.84 30.04 2.01
CA ILE A 38 -2.11 29.56 1.48
C ILE A 38 -2.19 29.72 -0.04
N ASP A 39 -1.77 30.86 -0.57
CA ASP A 39 -1.81 31.10 -2.02
C ASP A 39 -0.83 30.22 -2.79
N ALA A 40 0.37 29.99 -2.25
CA ALA A 40 1.29 29.00 -2.81
C ALA A 40 0.66 27.59 -2.85
N LEU A 41 -0.04 27.18 -1.80
CA LEU A 41 -0.75 25.89 -1.73
C LEU A 41 -1.93 25.80 -2.71
N LYS A 42 -2.69 26.89 -2.89
CA LYS A 42 -3.77 26.95 -3.88
C LYS A 42 -3.25 26.85 -5.31
N ILE A 43 -2.13 27.51 -5.63
CA ILE A 43 -1.50 27.40 -6.96
C ILE A 43 -1.08 25.95 -7.22
N LEU A 44 -0.45 25.31 -6.22
CA LEU A 44 -0.08 23.90 -6.27
C LEU A 44 -1.30 22.96 -6.47
N GLY A 45 -2.43 23.26 -5.84
CA GLY A 45 -3.66 22.47 -5.97
C GLY A 45 -4.38 22.64 -7.32
N ARG A 46 -4.21 23.78 -7.99
CA ARG A 46 -4.77 24.04 -9.33
C ARG A 46 -3.90 23.47 -10.45
N SER A 47 -2.62 23.23 -10.18
CA SER A 47 -1.67 22.71 -11.14
C SER A 47 -1.81 21.19 -11.33
N VAL A 48 -1.58 20.71 -12.56
CA VAL A 48 -1.58 19.27 -12.83
C VAL A 48 -0.21 18.70 -12.49
N ILE A 49 -0.17 17.74 -11.56
CA ILE A 49 1.05 17.07 -11.12
C ILE A 49 1.00 15.59 -11.52
N THR A 50 2.11 15.08 -12.04
CA THR A 50 2.27 13.67 -12.40
C THR A 50 2.88 12.87 -11.25
N SER A 51 2.58 11.57 -11.20
CA SER A 51 3.17 10.66 -10.20
C SER A 51 4.70 10.65 -10.25
N ALA A 52 5.29 10.81 -11.43
CA ALA A 52 6.75 10.88 -11.61
C ALA A 52 7.34 12.13 -10.92
N LEU A 53 6.66 13.28 -11.03
CA LEU A 53 7.14 14.52 -10.45
C LEU A 53 7.03 14.53 -8.92
N LEU A 54 5.96 13.92 -8.37
CA LEU A 54 5.78 13.75 -6.92
C LEU A 54 6.87 12.88 -6.28
N LEU A 55 7.28 11.82 -6.97
CA LEU A 55 8.34 10.92 -6.50
C LEU A 55 9.73 11.58 -6.59
N LYS A 56 9.99 12.31 -7.68
CA LYS A 56 11.29 12.97 -7.92
C LYS A 56 11.57 14.10 -6.93
N THR A 57 10.55 14.89 -6.60
CA THR A 57 10.68 16.11 -5.76
C THR A 57 10.35 15.87 -4.29
N ASP A 58 9.91 14.66 -3.92
CA ASP A 58 9.41 14.34 -2.58
C ASP A 58 8.30 15.30 -2.08
N ALA A 59 7.59 15.95 -3.02
CA ALA A 59 6.56 16.97 -2.75
C ALA A 59 5.44 16.48 -1.84
N GLY A 60 5.12 15.18 -1.88
CA GLY A 60 4.12 14.59 -0.99
C GLY A 60 4.51 14.69 0.49
N LYS A 61 5.80 14.59 0.82
CA LYS A 61 6.30 14.66 2.21
C LYS A 61 6.23 16.09 2.75
N THR A 62 6.56 17.08 1.93
CA THR A 62 6.53 18.50 2.31
C THR A 62 5.10 18.97 2.51
N VAL A 63 4.18 18.70 1.58
CA VAL A 63 2.76 19.06 1.77
C VAL A 63 2.13 18.28 2.93
N LYS A 64 2.53 17.02 3.17
CA LYS A 64 2.08 16.27 4.34
C LYS A 64 2.55 16.88 5.66
N ARG A 65 3.76 17.45 5.72
CA ARG A 65 4.22 18.24 6.85
C ARG A 65 3.35 19.49 7.02
N LEU A 66 3.04 20.17 5.91
CA LEU A 66 2.20 21.36 5.94
C LEU A 66 0.78 21.08 6.46
N SER A 67 0.24 19.89 6.19
CA SER A 67 -1.07 19.44 6.71
C SER A 67 -1.11 19.20 8.24
N LYS A 68 0.03 19.34 8.92
CA LYS A 68 0.14 19.18 10.38
C LYS A 68 0.41 20.51 11.10
N HIS A 69 0.48 21.64 10.41
CA HIS A 69 0.66 22.93 11.08
C HIS A 69 -0.50 23.28 12.01
N ASP A 70 -0.20 24.12 13.00
CA ASP A 70 -1.14 24.61 14.00
C ASP A 70 -2.16 25.59 13.40
N ASN A 71 -1.81 26.25 12.29
CA ASN A 71 -2.71 27.14 11.55
C ASN A 71 -3.75 26.35 10.73
N ASN A 72 -5.02 26.47 11.14
CA ASN A 72 -6.14 25.77 10.50
C ASN A 72 -6.30 26.11 9.01
N ASN A 73 -6.00 27.34 8.60
CA ASN A 73 -6.14 27.76 7.19
C ASN A 73 -5.06 27.12 6.30
N ILE A 74 -3.79 27.12 6.74
CA ILE A 74 -2.68 26.45 6.05
C ILE A 74 -2.92 24.94 5.99
N LYS A 75 -3.38 24.36 7.10
CA LYS A 75 -3.74 22.94 7.19
C LYS A 75 -4.87 22.56 6.23
N SER A 76 -5.91 23.38 6.14
CA SER A 76 -7.03 23.18 5.21
C SER A 76 -6.55 23.25 3.75
N ALA A 77 -5.78 24.29 3.41
CA ALA A 77 -5.20 24.47 2.07
C ALA A 77 -4.29 23.30 1.68
N ALA A 78 -3.41 22.84 2.58
CA ALA A 78 -2.51 21.71 2.33
C ALA A 78 -3.27 20.39 2.11
N ASN A 79 -4.34 20.13 2.87
CA ASN A 79 -5.18 18.95 2.65
C ASN A 79 -5.93 19.03 1.32
N ALA A 80 -6.46 20.20 0.95
CA ALA A 80 -7.10 20.40 -0.36
C ALA A 80 -6.14 20.14 -1.52
N THR A 81 -4.89 20.60 -1.42
CA THR A 81 -3.83 20.30 -2.39
C THR A 81 -3.53 18.81 -2.48
N MET A 82 -3.46 18.10 -1.33
CA MET A 82 -3.26 16.64 -1.31
C MET A 82 -4.38 15.87 -1.99
N GLU A 83 -5.64 16.27 -1.79
CA GLU A 83 -6.79 15.64 -2.48
C GLU A 83 -6.77 15.92 -3.99
N ALA A 84 -6.43 17.14 -4.40
CA ALA A 84 -6.26 17.48 -5.82
C ALA A 84 -5.18 16.62 -6.48
N TRP A 85 -4.05 16.40 -5.80
CA TRP A 85 -2.96 15.57 -6.32
C TRP A 85 -3.32 14.09 -6.38
N LYS A 86 -4.03 13.55 -5.38
CA LYS A 86 -4.55 12.17 -5.42
C LYS A 86 -5.46 11.96 -6.62
N GLU A 87 -6.33 12.92 -6.91
CA GLU A 87 -7.23 12.88 -8.05
C GLU A 87 -6.48 12.96 -9.39
N CYS A 88 -5.44 13.80 -9.49
CA CYS A 88 -4.56 13.85 -10.65
C CYS A 88 -3.86 12.50 -10.91
N VAL A 89 -3.30 11.87 -9.87
CA VAL A 89 -2.63 10.56 -9.97
C VAL A 89 -3.63 9.46 -10.32
N ARG A 90 -4.84 9.47 -9.74
CA ARG A 90 -5.91 8.51 -10.06
C ARG A 90 -6.34 8.62 -11.53
N LYS A 91 -6.50 9.85 -12.05
CA LYS A 91 -6.79 10.10 -13.47
C LYS A 91 -5.65 9.64 -14.39
N GLU A 92 -4.39 9.82 -13.97
CA GLU A 92 -3.21 9.34 -14.69
C GLU A 92 -3.20 7.80 -14.79
N GLN A 93 -3.49 7.09 -13.69
CA GLN A 93 -3.60 5.63 -13.67
C GLN A 93 -4.75 5.09 -14.54
N MET A 94 -5.91 5.75 -14.52
CA MET A 94 -7.05 5.37 -15.36
C MET A 94 -6.74 5.53 -16.86
N LYS A 95 -6.06 6.62 -17.27
CA LYS A 95 -5.64 6.82 -18.66
C LYS A 95 -4.64 5.75 -19.14
N LYS A 96 -3.72 5.32 -18.28
CA LYS A 96 -2.76 4.23 -18.57
C LYS A 96 -3.47 2.89 -18.76
N SER A 97 -4.52 2.61 -17.99
CA SER A 97 -5.36 1.41 -18.14
C SER A 97 -6.26 1.44 -19.39
N SER A 98 -6.75 2.60 -19.81
CA SER A 98 -7.54 2.74 -21.04
C SER A 98 -6.69 2.68 -22.32
N SER A 99 -5.42 3.09 -22.26
CA SER A 99 -4.50 2.96 -23.40
C SER A 99 -4.09 1.51 -23.67
N MET A 100 -4.12 0.64 -22.65
CA MET A 100 -3.87 -0.80 -22.79
C MET A 100 -5.08 -1.58 -23.35
N LYS A 101 -6.28 -0.98 -23.40
CA LYS A 101 -7.52 -1.63 -23.85
C LYS A 101 -7.90 -1.30 -25.30
N LYS A 102 -7.11 -0.47 -25.99
CA LYS A 102 -7.32 -0.08 -27.40
C LYS A 102 -6.42 -0.80 -28.42
N GLU A 103 -5.46 -1.61 -27.95
CA GLU A 103 -4.47 -2.31 -28.78
C GLU A 103 -4.69 -3.83 -28.75
N ALA A 104 -5.94 -4.27 -28.86
CA ALA A 104 -6.27 -5.70 -29.04
C ALA A 104 -7.58 -5.83 -29.84
N GLY A 105 -7.49 -5.66 -31.16
CA GLY A 105 -8.59 -5.94 -32.08
C GLY A 105 -8.27 -5.59 -33.54
N ILE A 106 -7.84 -6.62 -34.30
CA ILE A 106 -7.96 -6.89 -35.76
C ILE A 106 -7.40 -5.86 -36.77
N ASP A 107 -6.79 -6.19 -37.92
CA ASP A 107 -6.22 -7.39 -38.55
C ASP A 107 -5.31 -6.87 -39.71
N ALA A 108 -4.61 -7.77 -40.39
CA ALA A 108 -3.52 -7.59 -41.36
C ALA A 108 -3.69 -6.53 -42.49
N THR A 109 -2.56 -5.90 -42.90
CA THR A 109 -1.89 -6.13 -44.21
C THR A 109 -0.52 -5.41 -44.34
N ASP A 110 0.43 -6.16 -44.92
CA ASP A 110 1.46 -5.78 -45.92
C ASP A 110 2.58 -4.73 -45.65
N SER A 111 3.81 -5.27 -45.59
CA SER A 111 5.05 -4.88 -46.31
C SER A 111 5.80 -3.54 -46.12
N VAL A 112 7.13 -3.74 -46.03
CA VAL A 112 8.27 -2.93 -46.54
C VAL A 112 8.96 -1.92 -45.58
N GLN A 113 10.04 -2.43 -44.97
CA GLN A 113 11.45 -2.04 -45.21
C GLN A 113 12.14 -0.91 -44.41
N GLY A 114 13.18 -1.34 -43.68
CA GLY A 114 14.48 -0.69 -43.50
C GLY A 114 14.60 0.28 -42.31
N ASN A 115 15.72 0.40 -41.60
CA ASN A 115 16.99 -0.31 -41.56
C ASN A 115 17.83 0.35 -40.44
N HIS A 116 18.61 -0.46 -39.67
CA HIS A 116 19.89 -0.14 -38.98
C HIS A 116 19.97 1.03 -37.97
N ALA A 117 20.84 1.10 -36.96
CA ALA A 117 21.89 0.26 -36.35
C ALA A 117 22.15 0.86 -34.94
N SER A 118 22.30 0.05 -33.90
CA SER A 118 23.57 -0.37 -33.27
C SER A 118 24.33 0.71 -32.50
N ALA A 119 24.47 0.53 -31.18
CA ALA A 119 25.73 0.75 -30.45
C ALA A 119 25.60 0.24 -29.00
N ALA A 120 26.30 -0.85 -28.71
CA ALA A 120 26.73 -1.24 -27.36
C ALA A 120 27.75 -0.22 -26.81
N PRO A 121 28.03 -0.19 -25.49
CA PRO A 121 29.03 -1.12 -24.94
C PRO A 121 28.78 -1.62 -23.49
N GLU A 122 29.32 -2.78 -23.17
CA GLU A 122 29.81 -3.22 -21.84
C GLU A 122 31.34 -3.49 -21.99
N PRO A 123 32.14 -3.96 -20.99
CA PRO A 123 31.96 -4.21 -19.53
C PRO A 123 33.14 -3.58 -18.69
N ASP A 124 33.25 -3.67 -17.36
CA ASP A 124 34.02 -4.72 -16.65
C ASP A 124 33.96 -4.62 -15.11
N SER A 125 33.59 -5.74 -14.48
CA SER A 125 34.27 -6.52 -13.41
C SER A 125 35.07 -5.84 -12.26
N LYS A 126 34.67 -6.09 -10.98
CA LYS A 126 35.36 -6.99 -9.99
C LYS A 126 34.97 -6.78 -8.51
N ASP A 127 34.66 -7.93 -7.90
CA ASP A 127 34.98 -8.44 -6.54
C ASP A 127 34.60 -7.76 -5.20
N SER A 128 33.79 -8.54 -4.45
CA SER A 128 34.01 -9.06 -3.09
C SER A 128 33.93 -8.19 -1.82
N ALA A 129 33.08 -8.71 -0.93
CA ALA A 129 33.21 -8.87 0.52
C ALA A 129 32.67 -7.79 1.48
N ALA A 130 31.89 -8.33 2.43
CA ALA A 130 31.64 -7.88 3.79
C ALA A 130 30.76 -6.63 4.02
N GLY A 131 29.75 -6.81 4.89
CA GLY A 131 29.43 -5.77 5.86
C GLY A 131 27.97 -5.36 5.99
N SER A 132 27.39 -5.78 7.11
CA SER A 132 26.63 -4.89 8.00
C SER A 132 25.19 -4.52 7.61
N LEU A 133 24.26 -5.35 8.11
CA LEU A 133 22.88 -4.98 8.36
C LEU A 133 22.81 -4.10 9.62
N SER A 134 23.11 -2.81 9.50
CA SER A 134 22.81 -1.80 10.52
C SER A 134 21.38 -1.27 10.28
N SER A 135 20.44 -1.66 11.14
CA SER A 135 20.06 -0.92 12.35
C SER A 135 19.32 0.40 12.04
N LEU A 136 17.99 0.32 12.05
CA LEU A 136 17.15 1.48 12.33
C LEU A 136 16.46 1.26 13.67
N ARG A 137 17.15 1.79 14.68
CA ARG A 137 16.62 2.20 15.98
C ARG A 137 15.29 2.93 15.80
N MET A 138 14.29 2.59 16.62
CA MET A 138 13.43 3.62 17.18
C MET A 138 13.18 3.34 18.66
N SER A 139 13.38 4.42 19.38
CA SER A 139 13.43 4.70 20.80
C SER A 139 12.15 4.39 21.56
N SER A 140 12.37 3.84 22.76
CA SER A 140 11.68 4.10 24.03
C SER A 140 10.72 5.29 24.03
N VAL A 141 9.51 5.07 24.51
CA VAL A 141 8.80 6.06 25.32
C VAL A 141 8.17 5.37 26.52
N SER A 142 8.63 5.80 27.68
CA SER A 142 8.07 5.52 29.00
C SER A 142 6.75 6.29 29.18
N SER A 143 5.84 5.63 29.89
CA SER A 143 4.81 6.14 30.81
C SER A 143 4.43 7.62 30.78
N MET A 144 3.12 7.88 30.60
CA MET A 144 2.38 8.65 31.61
C MET A 144 0.93 8.17 31.72
N ASP A 145 0.44 8.30 32.93
CA ASP A 145 -0.79 7.79 33.53
C ASP A 145 -2.01 8.68 33.25
N SER A 146 -3.19 8.09 33.48
CA SER A 146 -4.35 8.74 34.11
C SER A 146 -5.45 9.51 33.32
N LEU A 147 -6.64 8.87 33.35
CA LEU A 147 -8.04 9.35 33.59
C LEU A 147 -8.85 10.06 32.49
N GLY A 148 -10.13 9.64 32.38
CA GLY A 148 -11.24 10.50 31.96
C GLY A 148 -12.06 9.98 30.77
N GLY A 149 -13.22 9.38 31.04
CA GLY A 149 -14.17 8.95 30.01
C GLY A 149 -15.07 10.06 29.48
N ALA A 150 -15.58 9.88 28.26
CA ALA A 150 -16.98 10.09 27.83
C ALA A 150 -17.13 10.06 26.29
N SER A 151 -17.97 9.12 25.82
CA SER A 151 -19.02 9.26 24.79
C SER A 151 -18.75 9.70 23.33
N THR A 152 -18.84 8.70 22.42
CA THR A 152 -19.61 8.64 21.12
C THR A 152 -19.07 9.36 19.85
N PRO A 153 -19.36 8.90 18.60
CA PRO A 153 -20.55 8.13 18.18
C PRO A 153 -20.36 6.82 17.38
N SER A 154 -21.47 6.08 17.41
CA SER A 154 -21.83 4.76 16.88
C SER A 154 -21.22 4.29 15.55
N ALA A 155 -20.69 3.06 15.59
CA ALA A 155 -20.58 2.14 14.47
C ALA A 155 -21.52 0.93 14.72
N PRO A 156 -21.94 0.17 13.67
CA PRO A 156 -23.10 -0.73 13.74
C PRO A 156 -22.91 -1.87 14.75
N LYS A 157 -23.99 -2.19 15.46
CA LYS A 157 -24.05 -3.16 16.56
C LYS A 157 -23.61 -4.56 16.10
N LEU A 158 -22.39 -4.96 16.47
CA LEU A 158 -21.98 -6.37 16.46
C LEU A 158 -22.78 -7.12 17.54
N LYS A 159 -23.36 -8.27 17.18
CA LYS A 159 -23.84 -9.25 18.15
C LYS A 159 -22.62 -9.81 18.90
N GLY A 160 -22.43 -9.34 20.14
CA GLY A 160 -21.42 -9.85 21.07
C GLY A 160 -20.00 -9.34 20.79
N ARG A 161 -19.30 -8.93 21.85
CA ARG A 161 -17.86 -8.65 21.79
C ARG A 161 -17.09 -9.98 21.88
N PRO A 162 -15.97 -10.16 21.16
CA PRO A 162 -15.11 -11.33 21.36
C PRO A 162 -14.70 -11.47 22.83
N LYS A 163 -14.57 -12.72 23.29
CA LYS A 163 -14.12 -13.03 24.65
C LYS A 163 -12.78 -12.36 24.91
N ARG A 164 -12.60 -11.72 26.07
CA ARG A 164 -11.36 -11.02 26.43
C ARG A 164 -10.29 -12.01 26.89
N SER A 165 -9.04 -11.77 26.51
CA SER A 165 -7.89 -12.56 26.95
C SER A 165 -7.13 -11.93 28.13
N GLY A 166 -7.44 -10.69 28.51
CA GLY A 166 -6.70 -9.93 29.53
C GLY A 166 -5.47 -9.19 29.00
N ASP A 167 -5.10 -9.37 27.72
CA ASP A 167 -4.04 -8.62 27.05
C ASP A 167 -4.64 -7.65 26.03
N SER A 168 -4.31 -6.36 26.16
CA SER A 168 -4.83 -5.28 25.31
C SER A 168 -4.53 -5.49 23.82
N THR A 169 -3.38 -6.09 23.48
CA THR A 169 -2.98 -6.37 22.10
C THR A 169 -3.79 -7.54 21.55
N ARG A 170 -3.97 -8.60 22.34
CA ARG A 170 -4.75 -9.78 21.94
C ARG A 170 -6.21 -9.42 21.73
N ASP A 171 -6.78 -8.63 22.63
CA ASP A 171 -8.16 -8.16 22.53
C ASP A 171 -8.39 -7.30 21.27
N LYS A 172 -7.48 -6.36 20.96
CA LYS A 172 -7.55 -5.57 19.72
C LYS A 172 -7.50 -6.44 18.47
N ILE A 173 -6.67 -7.49 18.47
CA ILE A 173 -6.56 -8.41 17.35
C ILE A 173 -7.84 -9.25 17.20
N ARG A 174 -8.42 -9.73 18.31
CA ARG A 174 -9.72 -10.43 18.29
C ARG A 174 -10.82 -9.55 17.69
N ASP A 175 -10.87 -8.26 18.06
CA ASP A 175 -11.85 -7.32 17.52
C ASP A 175 -11.67 -7.14 16.01
N LEU A 176 -10.43 -6.95 15.54
CA LEU A 176 -10.14 -6.73 14.13
C LEU A 176 -10.36 -7.99 13.28
N LEU A 177 -10.07 -9.18 13.81
CA LEU A 177 -10.38 -10.45 13.17
C LEU A 177 -11.90 -10.66 13.07
N ALA A 178 -12.63 -10.39 14.15
CA ALA A 178 -14.09 -10.47 14.15
C ALA A 178 -14.70 -9.52 13.11
N GLU A 179 -14.18 -8.30 13.02
CA GLU A 179 -14.60 -7.34 11.99
C GLU A 179 -14.28 -7.85 10.58
N ALA A 180 -13.08 -8.39 10.33
CA ALA A 180 -12.67 -8.93 9.03
C ALA A 180 -13.58 -10.06 8.55
N ILE A 181 -13.95 -10.98 9.46
CA ILE A 181 -14.86 -12.09 9.17
C ILE A 181 -16.29 -11.56 8.97
N SER A 182 -16.72 -10.59 9.78
CA SER A 182 -18.09 -10.03 9.72
C SER A 182 -18.35 -9.14 8.51
N THR A 183 -17.31 -8.57 7.89
CA THR A 183 -17.44 -7.68 6.71
C THR A 183 -18.09 -8.37 5.51
N ALA A 184 -18.20 -9.70 5.51
CA ALA A 184 -18.74 -10.52 4.42
C ALA A 184 -19.98 -11.34 4.79
N LEU A 185 -20.70 -10.98 5.87
CA LEU A 185 -22.10 -11.38 5.98
C LEU A 185 -22.88 -10.65 4.87
N SER A 186 -22.74 -11.12 3.64
CA SER A 186 -23.79 -11.00 2.63
C SER A 186 -24.93 -11.91 3.09
N ASP A 187 -26.18 -11.54 2.78
CA ASP A 187 -27.44 -12.12 3.29
C ASP A 187 -27.62 -13.66 3.16
N GLU A 188 -26.64 -14.41 2.65
CA GLU A 188 -26.71 -15.84 2.36
C GLU A 188 -26.00 -16.76 3.38
N VAL A 189 -25.44 -16.21 4.47
CA VAL A 189 -24.78 -17.04 5.50
C VAL A 189 -25.79 -17.51 6.56
N PRO A 190 -25.92 -18.82 6.82
CA PRO A 190 -26.74 -19.34 7.91
C PRO A 190 -26.36 -18.71 9.26
N SER A 191 -27.36 -18.25 10.01
CA SER A 191 -27.23 -17.55 11.30
C SER A 191 -26.66 -18.40 12.47
N GLU A 192 -26.10 -19.57 12.18
CA GLU A 192 -25.56 -20.55 13.14
C GLU A 192 -24.07 -20.31 13.46
N CYS A 193 -23.36 -19.54 12.64
CA CYS A 193 -21.92 -19.32 12.81
C CYS A 193 -21.64 -17.94 13.43
N ASP A 194 -21.07 -17.93 14.65
CA ASP A 194 -20.67 -16.72 15.36
C ASP A 194 -19.27 -16.25 14.93
N PRO A 195 -19.13 -15.11 14.21
CA PRO A 195 -17.83 -14.59 13.80
C PRO A 195 -16.91 -14.27 14.98
N CYS A 196 -17.49 -13.84 16.10
CA CYS A 196 -16.78 -13.56 17.34
C CYS A 196 -16.12 -14.79 17.95
N ARG A 197 -16.77 -15.97 17.82
CA ARG A 197 -16.21 -17.24 18.33
C ARG A 197 -15.03 -17.68 17.47
N VAL A 198 -15.19 -17.64 16.14
CA VAL A 198 -14.14 -18.00 15.20
C VAL A 198 -12.92 -17.08 15.36
N ALA A 199 -13.13 -15.78 15.55
CA ALA A 199 -12.04 -14.83 15.77
C ALA A 199 -11.24 -15.12 17.06
N VAL A 200 -11.90 -15.56 18.14
CA VAL A 200 -11.22 -15.97 19.38
C VAL A 200 -10.37 -17.21 19.13
N GLU A 201 -10.93 -18.21 18.43
CA GLU A 201 -10.24 -19.47 18.15
C GLU A 201 -9.00 -19.27 17.27
N VAL A 202 -9.11 -18.45 16.21
CA VAL A 202 -7.99 -18.09 15.33
C VAL A 202 -6.90 -17.36 16.10
N GLU A 203 -7.27 -16.42 16.98
CA GLU A 203 -6.30 -15.70 17.78
C GLU A 203 -5.60 -16.62 18.80
N GLU A 204 -6.33 -17.55 19.41
CA GLU A 204 -5.78 -18.52 20.36
C GLU A 204 -4.80 -19.48 19.69
N ALA A 205 -5.14 -20.00 18.50
CA ALA A 205 -4.24 -20.82 17.69
C ALA A 205 -2.95 -20.05 17.33
N MET A 206 -3.08 -18.78 16.94
CA MET A 206 -1.94 -17.91 16.62
C MET A 206 -1.07 -17.65 17.85
N HIS A 207 -1.67 -17.36 19.00
CA HIS A 207 -0.92 -17.14 20.23
C HIS A 207 -0.19 -18.40 20.70
N LYS A 208 -0.84 -19.56 20.60
CA LYS A 208 -0.27 -20.87 20.95
C LYS A 208 0.93 -21.21 20.05
N GLN A 209 0.82 -20.99 18.74
CA GLN A 209 1.92 -21.25 17.81
C GLN A 209 3.11 -20.31 18.02
N ASN A 210 2.85 -19.03 18.29
CA ASN A 210 3.91 -18.04 18.44
C ASN A 210 4.51 -17.96 19.85
N GLY A 211 3.93 -18.67 20.83
CA GLY A 211 4.40 -18.70 22.22
C GLY A 211 4.31 -17.35 22.93
N GLY A 212 3.50 -16.41 22.44
CA GLY A 212 3.43 -15.05 22.97
C GLY A 212 3.12 -13.96 21.95
N VAL A 213 2.85 -12.76 22.45
CA VAL A 213 2.69 -11.54 21.63
C VAL A 213 4.05 -11.03 21.16
N ASN A 214 4.55 -11.61 20.07
CA ASN A 214 5.83 -11.24 19.45
C ASN A 214 5.64 -10.52 18.09
N GLN A 215 6.72 -10.03 17.48
CA GLN A 215 6.68 -9.44 16.14
C GLN A 215 6.18 -10.44 15.08
N LYS A 216 6.54 -11.72 15.21
CA LYS A 216 6.03 -12.81 14.34
C LYS A 216 4.51 -12.96 14.45
N TYR A 217 3.97 -12.89 15.67
CA TYR A 217 2.54 -12.92 15.94
C TYR A 217 1.81 -11.72 15.30
N LYS A 218 2.35 -10.50 15.46
CA LYS A 218 1.78 -9.31 14.80
C LYS A 218 1.89 -9.36 13.28
N ALA A 219 2.97 -9.89 12.73
CA ALA A 219 3.13 -10.07 11.28
C ALA A 219 2.11 -11.08 10.74
N LYS A 220 1.93 -12.21 11.42
CA LYS A 220 0.97 -13.24 11.03
C LYS A 220 -0.47 -12.71 11.07
N TYR A 221 -0.83 -11.98 12.12
CA TYR A 221 -2.11 -11.28 12.20
C TYR A 221 -2.34 -10.35 11.01
N ARG A 222 -1.35 -9.52 10.65
CA ARG A 222 -1.48 -8.59 9.51
C ARG A 222 -1.74 -9.33 8.20
N THR A 223 -1.02 -10.43 7.98
CA THR A 223 -1.24 -11.29 6.81
C THR A 223 -2.65 -11.88 6.78
N LEU A 224 -3.11 -12.43 7.90
CA LEU A 224 -4.47 -13.00 8.01
C LEU A 224 -5.55 -11.93 7.81
N ALA A 225 -5.44 -10.79 8.49
CA ALA A 225 -6.38 -9.69 8.38
C ALA A 225 -6.46 -9.14 6.95
N PHE A 226 -5.32 -9.04 6.24
CA PHE A 226 -5.30 -8.57 4.86
C PHE A 226 -6.02 -9.53 3.91
N ASN A 227 -5.76 -10.85 4.02
CA ASN A 227 -6.42 -11.84 3.16
C ASN A 227 -7.91 -11.99 3.51
N LEU A 228 -8.27 -11.96 4.79
CA LEU A 228 -9.67 -12.01 5.23
C LEU A 228 -10.44 -10.74 4.87
N LYS A 229 -9.79 -9.57 4.76
CA LYS A 229 -10.45 -8.32 4.35
C LYS A 229 -10.48 -8.14 2.82
N ASP A 230 -9.87 -9.03 2.03
CA ASP A 230 -9.85 -8.92 0.57
C ASP A 230 -11.26 -9.07 -0.01
N PRO A 231 -11.83 -8.02 -0.65
CA PRO A 231 -13.16 -8.10 -1.24
C PRO A 231 -13.23 -9.13 -2.37
N ASN A 232 -12.10 -9.44 -3.01
CA ASN A 232 -12.01 -10.40 -4.11
C ASN A 232 -11.86 -11.86 -3.64
N ASN A 233 -11.95 -12.13 -2.33
CA ASN A 233 -11.90 -13.47 -1.77
C ASN A 233 -13.03 -13.70 -0.72
N PRO A 234 -14.31 -13.70 -1.12
CA PRO A 234 -15.42 -14.07 -0.24
C PRO A 234 -15.35 -15.54 0.20
N ASP A 235 -14.87 -16.44 -0.66
CA ASP A 235 -14.81 -17.88 -0.39
C ASP A 235 -13.92 -18.23 0.80
N LEU A 236 -12.75 -17.58 0.95
CA LEU A 236 -11.89 -17.80 2.11
C LEU A 236 -12.61 -17.46 3.41
N ARG A 237 -13.32 -16.32 3.44
CA ARG A 237 -14.08 -15.89 4.62
C ARG A 237 -15.21 -16.88 4.94
N LEU A 238 -15.93 -17.34 3.92
CA LEU A 238 -17.00 -18.32 4.07
C LEU A 238 -16.47 -19.66 4.61
N LYS A 239 -15.34 -20.15 4.07
CA LYS A 239 -14.69 -21.39 4.55
C LYS A 239 -14.24 -21.29 6.01
N VAL A 240 -13.73 -20.13 6.42
CA VAL A 240 -13.34 -19.87 7.82
C VAL A 240 -14.57 -19.78 8.72
N LEU A 241 -15.63 -19.10 8.28
CA LEU A 241 -16.86 -18.93 9.07
C LEU A 241 -17.64 -20.24 9.23
N LEU A 242 -17.69 -21.07 8.19
CA LEU A 242 -18.29 -22.41 8.21
C LEU A 242 -17.44 -23.46 8.94
N GLY A 243 -16.22 -23.10 9.38
CA GLY A 243 -15.30 -24.02 10.04
C GLY A 243 -14.69 -25.09 9.12
N GLN A 244 -14.86 -24.97 7.80
CA GLN A 244 -14.19 -25.84 6.82
C GLN A 244 -12.67 -25.66 6.83
N LEU A 245 -12.23 -24.45 7.22
CA LEU A 245 -10.83 -24.12 7.39
C LEU A 245 -10.58 -23.85 8.89
N PRO A 246 -10.10 -24.86 9.66
CA PRO A 246 -9.94 -24.72 11.10
C PRO A 246 -8.84 -23.71 11.44
N ALA A 247 -8.93 -23.11 12.63
CA ALA A 247 -8.02 -22.08 13.10
C ALA A 247 -6.54 -22.50 13.05
N ASP A 248 -6.24 -23.73 13.43
CA ASP A 248 -4.87 -24.27 13.40
C ASP A 248 -4.31 -24.35 11.97
N LEU A 249 -5.14 -24.75 11.01
CA LEU A 249 -4.73 -24.80 9.60
C LEU A 249 -4.58 -23.39 9.04
N LEU A 250 -5.51 -22.48 9.35
CA LEU A 250 -5.47 -21.08 8.91
C LEU A 250 -4.17 -20.39 9.33
N VAL A 251 -3.73 -20.65 10.57
CA VAL A 251 -2.49 -20.12 11.13
C VAL A 251 -1.25 -20.79 10.51
N ASN A 252 -1.35 -22.02 10.00
CA ASN A 252 -0.23 -22.66 9.31
C ASN A 252 -0.07 -22.23 7.85
N LEU A 253 -1.16 -21.91 7.16
CA LEU A 253 -1.12 -21.53 5.75
C LEU A 253 -0.28 -20.27 5.48
N SER A 254 0.39 -20.26 4.34
CA SER A 254 1.18 -19.13 3.86
C SER A 254 0.28 -17.99 3.33
N SER A 255 0.82 -16.78 3.23
CA SER A 255 0.10 -15.62 2.68
C SER A 255 -0.39 -15.82 1.25
N GLU A 256 0.25 -16.72 0.52
CA GLU A 256 -0.01 -17.01 -0.88
C GLU A 256 -1.08 -18.08 -1.07
N GLU A 257 -1.10 -19.09 -0.20
CA GLU A 257 -2.19 -20.06 -0.13
C GLU A 257 -3.50 -19.41 0.33
N LEU A 258 -3.43 -18.32 1.10
CA LEU A 258 -4.60 -17.55 1.52
C LEU A 258 -5.09 -16.53 0.48
N ALA A 259 -4.31 -16.23 -0.56
CA ALA A 259 -4.70 -15.30 -1.59
C ALA A 259 -5.84 -15.88 -2.45
N SER A 260 -6.59 -15.02 -3.16
CA SER A 260 -7.61 -15.46 -4.11
C SER A 260 -7.00 -16.35 -5.20
N ASP A 261 -7.78 -17.30 -5.73
CA ASP A 261 -7.26 -18.26 -6.72
C ASP A 261 -6.68 -17.56 -7.97
N SER A 262 -7.28 -16.43 -8.38
CA SER A 262 -6.73 -15.57 -9.45
C SER A 262 -5.38 -14.95 -9.08
N ARG A 263 -5.22 -14.39 -7.88
CA ARG A 263 -3.93 -13.83 -7.43
C ARG A 263 -2.87 -14.92 -7.23
N ARG A 264 -3.27 -16.11 -6.78
CA ARG A 264 -2.37 -17.25 -6.62
C ARG A 264 -1.81 -17.68 -7.98
N GLN A 265 -2.68 -17.82 -8.98
CA GLN A 265 -2.27 -18.17 -10.35
C GLN A 265 -1.36 -17.09 -10.98
N ASP A 266 -1.65 -15.81 -10.78
CA ASP A 266 -0.82 -14.75 -11.35
C ASP A 266 0.57 -14.68 -10.70
N ASN A 267 0.65 -14.86 -9.37
CA ASN A 267 1.93 -14.96 -8.67
C ASN A 267 2.74 -16.18 -9.14
N GLU A 268 2.08 -17.33 -9.35
CA GLU A 268 2.72 -18.54 -9.87
C GLU A 268 3.25 -18.34 -11.30
N LYS A 269 2.47 -17.72 -12.19
CA LYS A 269 2.92 -17.38 -13.56
C LYS A 269 4.13 -16.45 -13.56
N ILE A 270 4.16 -15.45 -12.68
CA ILE A 270 5.31 -14.53 -12.57
C ILE A 270 6.55 -15.30 -12.12
N ARG A 271 6.42 -16.18 -11.13
CA ARG A 271 7.55 -17.01 -10.65
C ARG A 271 8.05 -17.96 -11.72
N ASP A 272 7.15 -18.62 -12.43
CA ASP A 272 7.49 -19.53 -13.52
C ASP A 272 8.16 -18.79 -14.68
N TYR A 273 7.67 -17.59 -15.02
CA TYR A 273 8.29 -16.74 -16.01
C TYR A 273 9.72 -16.34 -15.60
N MET A 274 9.89 -15.86 -14.36
CA MET A 274 11.20 -15.51 -13.82
C MET A 274 12.16 -16.70 -13.83
N LYS A 275 11.70 -17.89 -13.41
CA LYS A 275 12.50 -19.12 -13.40
C LYS A 275 12.95 -19.51 -14.81
N LYS A 276 12.04 -19.49 -15.78
CA LYS A 276 12.35 -19.81 -17.18
C LYS A 276 13.34 -18.82 -17.79
N GLU A 277 13.21 -17.53 -17.50
CA GLU A 277 14.09 -16.51 -18.05
C GLU A 277 15.52 -16.61 -17.47
N CYS A 278 15.66 -16.94 -16.19
CA CYS A 278 16.97 -17.23 -15.58
C CYS A 278 17.63 -18.48 -16.19
N GLU A 279 16.88 -19.57 -16.41
CA GLU A 279 17.41 -20.81 -17.01
C GLU A 279 17.83 -20.61 -18.48
N ARG A 280 17.13 -19.73 -19.20
CA ARG A 280 17.44 -19.39 -20.61
C ARG A 280 18.75 -18.62 -20.74
N GLY A 281 19.06 -17.73 -19.79
CA GLY A 281 20.33 -16.99 -19.75
C GLY A 281 21.56 -17.85 -19.47
N GLN A 282 21.41 -19.01 -18.82
CA GLN A 282 22.52 -19.90 -18.46
C GLN A 282 22.92 -20.89 -19.57
N LYS A 283 22.05 -21.13 -20.56
CA LYS A 283 22.26 -22.14 -21.64
C LYS A 283 22.82 -21.56 -22.94
N ALA A 284 23.21 -20.28 -22.98
CA ALA A 284 23.89 -19.70 -24.14
C ALA A 284 25.36 -20.18 -24.20
N THR A 285 25.59 -21.48 -24.42
CA THR A 285 26.90 -21.98 -24.81
C THR A 285 27.12 -21.63 -26.28
N ALA A 286 28.12 -20.79 -26.56
CA ALA A 286 28.50 -20.41 -27.92
C ALA A 286 28.87 -21.65 -28.74
N SER A 287 27.93 -22.13 -29.54
CA SER A 287 28.19 -23.18 -30.53
C SER A 287 28.95 -22.55 -31.71
N THR A 288 30.26 -22.41 -31.54
CA THR A 288 31.18 -22.03 -32.62
C THR A 288 31.48 -23.26 -33.47
N ASP A 289 30.63 -23.52 -34.46
CA ASP A 289 30.92 -24.47 -35.54
C ASP A 289 31.60 -23.69 -36.67
N MET A 290 32.92 -23.51 -36.55
CA MET A 290 33.70 -22.73 -37.52
C MET A 290 35.04 -23.38 -37.88
N PHE A 291 35.04 -24.71 -37.99
CA PHE A 291 36.16 -25.46 -38.57
C PHE A 291 35.66 -26.31 -39.75
N GLN A 292 35.81 -25.79 -40.95
CA GLN A 292 36.02 -26.59 -42.17
C GLN A 292 36.96 -25.86 -43.12
#